data_AF-A0A7X9SVF7-F1
#
_entry.id   AF-A0A7X9SVF7-F1
#
_cell.length_a   1.000
_cell.length_b   1.000
_cell.length_c   1.000
_cell.angle_alpha   90.00
_cell.angle_beta   90.00
_cell.angle_gamma   90.00
#
_symmetry.space_group_name_H-M   'P 1'
#
loop_
_entity.id
_entity.type
_entity.pdbx_description
1 polymer ?
#
loop_
_entity_poly.entity_id
_entity_poly.type
_entity_poly.pdbx_seq_one_letter_code
_entity_poly.pdbx_strand_id
1 'polypeptide(L)'
;MSFFVPEKIPRYRFMRYIRPSAPKGMGSRELPSLFPMRPETRQIRVGVDVETIRVPSVELLEILKRDETFPILLVHNEDSPPDAWLNWVSCSEWYQWEYGSDGESSKLLDSTLVPVAGYNGDELFFASQGTFFDVYTQLDEIAHTDIPSSSLSLEDRQRAAALTAAANAIGVDVIVTYASTAMRHDVADNDTILSVTPSQLVPLYGHYLRMTGNAVVETRRGELVGGGTVRYSSRSPSIIDLRLNGVKASVPHFDSILLMARCAGDNNIVQSAQAIELRLARASRAVDELLAALGNEGRSLSGKADVAEVSAEAFDRIMLYLNSALERYARLIRMLSDTELKDEPKGANLTSRDELARIISGFRPSVTADELRSLQSYAFLVGQLRHMIHSLPLDTQHQLSRGYGSFRSVALTVEGIPEFNELGNPLNQEQFDRLGVWLADSSNVGCGKTRVADIATVSTTLFGMAIRYIDELSRFLLVGEVDTSVWANPHPVLGCLRGGPDNLFEELPDEAMYRKMLGWAEFD
;
A
#
# COMPACT_ATOMS: atom_id res chain seq x y z
N MET A 1 -21.55 -10.45 19.42
CA MET A 1 -21.76 -9.13 18.77
C MET A 1 -21.67 -9.40 17.28
N SER A 2 -22.65 -9.01 16.49
CA SER A 2 -22.65 -9.24 15.03
C SER A 2 -21.93 -8.07 14.36
N PHE A 3 -20.95 -8.35 13.49
CA PHE A 3 -20.31 -7.31 12.68
C PHE A 3 -21.17 -7.05 11.45
N PHE A 4 -21.32 -5.78 11.11
CA PHE A 4 -21.88 -5.42 9.82
C PHE A 4 -20.88 -5.78 8.73
N VAL A 5 -21.29 -6.61 7.77
CA VAL A 5 -20.50 -6.92 6.58
C VAL A 5 -21.18 -6.26 5.39
N PRO A 6 -20.52 -5.31 4.70
CA PRO A 6 -21.14 -4.63 3.58
C PRO A 6 -21.39 -5.60 2.43
N GLU A 7 -22.47 -5.35 1.68
CA GLU A 7 -22.72 -6.09 0.45
C GLU A 7 -21.97 -5.46 -0.72
N LYS A 8 -21.46 -6.29 -1.64
CA LYS A 8 -20.97 -5.91 -2.98
C LYS A 8 -19.69 -5.05 -3.03
N ILE A 9 -19.36 -4.28 -2.00
CA ILE A 9 -18.15 -3.46 -1.90
C ILE A 9 -17.67 -3.40 -0.44
N PRO A 10 -16.37 -3.55 -0.15
CA PRO A 10 -15.86 -3.32 1.20
C PRO A 10 -15.93 -1.84 1.58
N ARG A 11 -16.04 -1.56 2.89
CA ARG A 11 -16.03 -0.20 3.45
C ARG A 11 -14.66 0.48 3.39
N TYR A 12 -13.60 -0.30 3.23
CA TYR A 12 -12.25 0.18 3.02
C TYR A 12 -11.55 -0.72 2.01
N ARG A 13 -10.78 -0.11 1.11
CA ARG A 13 -9.91 -0.83 0.17
C ARG A 13 -8.58 -0.11 0.07
N PHE A 14 -7.51 -0.88 0.08
CA PHE A 14 -6.18 -0.38 -0.26
C PHE A 14 -6.10 -0.08 -1.76
N MET A 15 -5.90 1.19 -2.11
CA MET A 15 -5.89 1.65 -3.51
C MET A 15 -4.49 1.81 -4.09
N ARG A 16 -3.44 1.90 -3.27
CA ARG A 16 -2.09 2.34 -3.67
C ARG A 16 -1.25 1.24 -4.31
N TYR A 17 -1.66 0.82 -5.51
CA TYR A 17 -0.88 0.02 -6.44
C TYR A 17 -1.34 0.26 -7.87
N ILE A 18 -0.47 -0.04 -8.83
CA ILE A 18 -0.75 0.20 -10.25
C ILE A 18 -1.71 -0.87 -10.73
N ARG A 19 -2.77 -0.44 -11.41
CA ARG A 19 -3.82 -1.30 -11.94
C ARG A 19 -3.39 -1.86 -13.29
N PRO A 20 -3.89 -3.05 -13.69
CA PRO A 20 -3.68 -3.55 -15.03
C PRO A 20 -4.18 -2.54 -16.07
N SER A 21 -3.39 -2.27 -17.11
CA SER A 21 -3.86 -1.46 -18.24
C SER A 21 -5.09 -2.11 -18.88
N ALA A 22 -6.05 -1.29 -19.31
CA ALA A 22 -7.28 -1.80 -19.91
C ALA A 22 -7.01 -2.54 -21.23
N PRO A 23 -7.92 -3.46 -21.63
CA PRO A 23 -7.81 -4.15 -22.90
C PRO A 23 -7.79 -3.19 -24.09
N LYS A 24 -7.18 -3.66 -25.18
CA LYS A 24 -7.05 -2.96 -26.46
C LYS A 24 -8.38 -2.35 -26.91
N GLY A 25 -8.46 -1.02 -26.85
CA GLY A 25 -9.44 -0.24 -27.61
C GLY A 25 -8.95 -0.06 -29.06
N MET A 26 -9.85 0.30 -29.95
CA MET A 26 -9.47 0.69 -31.31
C MET A 26 -8.59 1.95 -31.22
N GLY A 27 -7.29 1.83 -31.48
CA GLY A 27 -6.33 2.94 -31.43
C GLY A 27 -5.49 3.08 -30.15
N SER A 28 -5.64 2.21 -29.14
CA SER A 28 -4.78 2.27 -27.94
C SER A 28 -3.38 1.69 -28.17
N ARG A 29 -2.36 2.29 -27.54
CA ARG A 29 -0.96 1.86 -27.63
C ARG A 29 -0.76 0.58 -26.81
N GLU A 30 -0.27 -0.49 -27.44
CA GLU A 30 0.07 -1.73 -26.72
C GLU A 30 1.36 -1.51 -25.92
N LEU A 31 1.24 -1.58 -24.59
CA LEU A 31 2.37 -1.50 -23.67
C LEU A 31 2.53 -2.84 -22.96
N PRO A 32 3.77 -3.31 -22.71
CA PRO A 32 3.97 -4.46 -21.85
C PRO A 32 3.49 -4.11 -20.43
N SER A 33 3.15 -5.14 -19.64
CA SER A 33 2.85 -4.94 -18.23
C SER A 33 3.98 -4.17 -17.55
N LEU A 34 3.65 -3.29 -16.62
CA LEU A 34 4.66 -2.58 -15.85
C LEU A 34 5.43 -3.53 -14.90
N PHE A 35 4.77 -4.61 -14.46
CA PHE A 35 5.34 -5.62 -13.56
C PHE A 35 5.27 -7.02 -14.15
N PRO A 36 5.87 -7.25 -15.33
CA PRO A 36 5.70 -8.52 -16.03
C PRO A 36 6.24 -9.67 -15.18
N MET A 37 5.55 -10.82 -15.24
CA MET A 37 5.97 -12.07 -14.59
C MET A 37 7.28 -12.66 -15.20
N ARG A 38 7.84 -11.99 -16.21
CA ARG A 38 9.12 -12.28 -16.88
C ARG A 38 9.99 -11.02 -16.85
N PRO A 39 11.33 -11.13 -16.83
CA PRO A 39 12.21 -9.97 -16.70
C PRO A 39 12.12 -9.06 -17.93
N GLU A 40 11.35 -7.98 -17.78
CA GLU A 40 11.29 -6.84 -18.69
C GLU A 40 10.96 -5.61 -17.83
N THR A 41 11.63 -4.49 -18.09
CA THR A 41 11.37 -3.23 -17.37
C THR A 41 11.09 -2.15 -18.40
N ARG A 42 10.04 -1.37 -18.18
CA ARG A 42 9.76 -0.15 -18.93
C ARG A 42 9.57 1.02 -17.98
N GLN A 43 9.69 2.24 -18.50
CA GLN A 43 9.37 3.44 -17.74
C GLN A 43 7.91 3.42 -17.26
N ILE A 44 7.69 3.93 -16.05
CA ILE A 44 6.35 4.25 -15.57
C ILE A 44 5.85 5.52 -16.26
N ARG A 45 4.65 5.47 -16.82
CA ARG A 45 4.01 6.57 -17.54
C ARG A 45 3.10 7.33 -16.58
N VAL A 46 3.52 8.53 -16.19
CA VAL A 46 2.86 9.34 -15.16
C VAL A 46 2.07 10.46 -15.84
N GLY A 47 0.75 10.34 -15.83
CA GLY A 47 -0.17 11.38 -16.28
C GLY A 47 -0.26 12.50 -15.25
N VAL A 48 -0.11 13.75 -15.67
CA VAL A 48 -0.21 14.92 -14.79
C VAL A 48 -1.41 15.75 -15.24
N ASP A 49 -2.40 15.86 -14.37
CA ASP A 49 -3.56 16.74 -14.55
C ASP A 49 -3.14 18.20 -14.28
N VAL A 50 -2.72 18.91 -15.33
CA VAL A 50 -2.11 20.24 -15.19
C VAL A 50 -3.12 21.31 -14.75
N GLU A 51 -4.41 21.07 -14.96
CA GLU A 51 -5.49 21.96 -14.55
C GLU A 51 -5.55 22.06 -13.01
N THR A 52 -5.46 20.92 -12.34
CA THR A 52 -5.49 20.86 -10.86
C THR A 52 -4.12 21.13 -10.25
N ILE A 53 -3.03 20.78 -10.95
CA ILE A 53 -1.65 21.03 -10.51
C ILE A 53 -1.05 22.20 -11.32
N ARG A 54 -1.42 23.42 -10.97
CA ARG A 54 -0.91 24.63 -11.67
C ARG A 54 0.58 24.86 -11.44
N VAL A 55 1.08 24.47 -10.26
CA VAL A 55 2.49 24.58 -9.87
C VAL A 55 2.92 23.25 -9.26
N PRO A 56 3.95 22.58 -9.79
CA PRO A 56 4.40 21.31 -9.25
C PRO A 56 5.13 21.49 -7.92
N SER A 57 4.97 20.51 -7.02
CA SER A 57 5.84 20.38 -5.86
C SER A 57 7.26 19.97 -6.29
N VAL A 58 8.26 20.25 -5.45
CA VAL A 58 9.64 19.81 -5.66
C VAL A 58 9.70 18.28 -5.81
N GLU A 59 9.03 17.57 -4.91
CA GLU A 59 8.93 16.11 -4.89
C GLU A 59 8.37 15.53 -6.20
N LEU A 60 7.34 16.15 -6.77
CA LEU A 60 6.78 15.72 -8.05
C LEU A 60 7.79 15.89 -9.19
N LEU A 61 8.46 17.05 -9.27
CA LEU A 61 9.47 17.28 -10.29
C LEU A 61 10.66 16.33 -10.16
N GLU A 62 11.06 16.00 -8.93
CA GLU A 62 12.13 15.03 -8.69
C GLU A 62 11.79 13.64 -9.22
N ILE A 63 10.52 13.21 -9.17
CA ILE A 63 10.06 11.94 -9.76
C ILE A 63 9.93 12.04 -11.29
N LEU A 64 9.30 13.11 -11.81
CA LEU A 64 9.03 13.26 -13.24
C LEU A 64 10.30 13.41 -14.08
N LYS A 65 11.38 13.97 -13.50
CA LYS A 65 12.67 14.16 -14.19
C LYS A 65 13.57 12.92 -14.19
N ARG A 66 13.13 11.80 -13.62
CA ARG A 66 13.93 10.59 -13.55
C ARG A 66 13.89 9.82 -14.86
N ASP A 67 14.96 9.10 -15.13
CA ASP A 67 15.10 8.32 -16.37
C ASP A 67 14.16 7.11 -16.36
N GLU A 68 13.64 6.71 -15.19
CA GLU A 68 12.65 5.64 -15.05
C GLU A 68 11.21 6.11 -15.25
N THR A 69 10.98 7.41 -15.48
CA THR A 69 9.67 8.04 -15.60
C THR A 69 9.45 8.60 -17.01
N PHE A 70 8.25 8.40 -17.55
CA PHE A 70 7.77 9.05 -18.76
C PHE A 70 6.62 10.01 -18.40
N PRO A 71 6.86 11.33 -18.30
CA PRO A 71 5.82 12.29 -17.96
C PRO A 71 4.84 12.49 -19.13
N ILE A 72 3.55 12.56 -18.83
CA ILE A 72 2.47 12.83 -19.79
C ILE A 72 1.65 13.99 -19.23
N LEU A 73 1.68 15.15 -19.89
CA LEU A 73 0.91 16.33 -19.47
C LEU A 73 -0.50 16.23 -20.04
N LEU A 74 -1.52 16.21 -19.18
CA LEU A 74 -2.95 16.09 -19.52
C LEU A 74 -3.62 17.44 -19.33
N VAL A 75 -4.15 18.01 -20.42
CA VAL A 75 -4.77 19.33 -20.50
C VAL A 75 -6.25 19.19 -20.83
N HIS A 76 -7.12 19.82 -20.05
CA HIS A 76 -8.57 19.68 -20.17
C HIS A 76 -9.18 20.85 -20.95
N ASN A 77 -9.84 20.58 -22.08
CA ASN A 77 -10.58 21.58 -22.88
C ASN A 77 -9.80 22.85 -23.28
N GLU A 78 -8.47 22.85 -23.26
CA GLU A 78 -7.64 23.99 -23.69
C GLU A 78 -6.87 23.63 -24.95
N ASP A 79 -6.92 24.51 -25.96
CA ASP A 79 -6.25 24.35 -27.25
C ASP A 79 -4.79 24.87 -27.25
N SER A 80 -4.29 25.31 -26.09
CA SER A 80 -2.95 25.89 -25.94
C SER A 80 -2.01 24.99 -25.13
N PRO A 81 -0.71 24.93 -25.49
CA PRO A 81 0.27 24.15 -24.74
C PRO A 81 0.43 24.66 -23.30
N PRO A 82 0.65 23.76 -22.31
CA PRO A 82 0.94 24.15 -20.95
C PRO A 82 2.43 24.52 -20.81
N ASP A 83 2.84 25.67 -21.39
CA ASP A 83 4.24 26.07 -21.56
C ASP A 83 5.09 26.01 -20.28
N ALA A 84 4.54 26.42 -19.14
CA ALA A 84 5.24 26.36 -17.86
C ALA A 84 5.60 24.91 -17.49
N TRP A 85 4.67 23.98 -17.70
CA TRP A 85 4.87 22.55 -17.46
C TRP A 85 5.87 21.93 -18.43
N LEU A 86 5.74 22.20 -19.73
CA LEU A 86 6.69 21.74 -20.75
C LEU A 86 8.13 22.13 -20.38
N ASN A 87 8.32 23.37 -19.93
CA ASN A 87 9.62 23.85 -19.44
C ASN A 87 10.07 23.13 -18.16
N TRP A 88 9.18 22.96 -17.18
CA TRP A 88 9.53 22.33 -15.91
C TRP A 88 10.00 20.89 -16.05
N VAL A 89 9.31 20.06 -16.85
CA VAL A 89 9.68 18.65 -17.07
C VAL A 89 10.63 18.46 -18.27
N SER A 90 10.91 19.54 -19.02
CA SER A 90 11.76 19.54 -20.21
C SER A 90 11.28 18.54 -21.27
N CYS A 91 9.97 18.51 -21.52
CA CYS A 91 9.35 17.75 -22.60
C CYS A 91 8.67 18.70 -23.60
N SER A 92 8.38 18.20 -24.81
CA SER A 92 7.69 18.97 -25.86
C SER A 92 6.28 18.45 -26.16
N GLU A 93 5.97 17.23 -25.70
CA GLU A 93 4.69 16.57 -25.91
C GLU A 93 3.70 16.90 -24.79
N TRP A 94 2.44 17.15 -25.17
CA TRP A 94 1.31 17.30 -24.26
C TRP A 94 0.04 16.69 -24.89
N TYR A 95 -0.96 16.39 -24.05
CA TYR A 95 -2.16 15.68 -24.47
C TYR A 95 -3.40 16.44 -24.01
N GLN A 96 -4.24 16.83 -24.98
CA GLN A 96 -5.53 17.44 -24.74
C GLN A 96 -6.60 16.36 -24.60
N TRP A 97 -7.49 16.50 -23.63
CA TRP A 97 -8.70 15.70 -23.53
C TRP A 97 -9.92 16.59 -23.38
N GLU A 98 -11.04 16.15 -23.94
CA GLU A 98 -12.24 16.97 -24.05
C GLU A 98 -13.44 16.35 -23.34
N TYR A 99 -14.05 17.12 -22.43
CA TYR A 99 -15.26 16.71 -21.71
C TYR A 99 -15.99 17.92 -21.10
N GLY A 100 -17.32 17.98 -21.25
CA GLY A 100 -18.17 18.84 -20.40
C GLY A 100 -18.13 20.36 -20.63
N SER A 101 -17.49 20.90 -21.67
CA SER A 101 -17.38 22.36 -21.84
C SER A 101 -18.55 23.06 -22.53
N ASP A 102 -19.14 22.57 -23.64
CA ASP A 102 -20.22 23.32 -24.33
C ASP A 102 -21.11 22.50 -25.32
N GLY A 103 -21.16 21.16 -25.19
CA GLY A 103 -21.97 20.30 -26.07
C GLY A 103 -22.16 18.90 -25.51
N GLU A 104 -23.27 18.23 -25.90
CA GLU A 104 -23.54 16.84 -25.52
C GLU A 104 -22.30 15.97 -25.77
N SER A 105 -21.74 15.37 -24.72
CA SER A 105 -20.66 14.41 -24.87
C SER A 105 -21.14 13.30 -25.79
N SER A 106 -20.40 13.05 -26.86
CA SER A 106 -20.78 12.05 -27.85
C SER A 106 -20.91 10.68 -27.19
N LYS A 107 -22.00 9.96 -27.47
CA LYS A 107 -22.24 8.62 -26.95
C LYS A 107 -21.79 7.57 -27.94
N LEU A 108 -21.16 6.50 -27.45
CA LEU A 108 -20.97 5.24 -28.16
C LEU A 108 -21.75 4.16 -27.42
N LEU A 109 -22.91 3.77 -27.97
CA LEU A 109 -23.89 2.94 -27.25
C LEU A 109 -24.24 3.59 -25.90
N ASP A 110 -24.10 2.86 -24.79
CA ASP A 110 -24.37 3.36 -23.44
C ASP A 110 -23.17 4.07 -22.79
N SER A 111 -22.04 4.15 -23.49
CA SER A 111 -20.82 4.78 -22.99
C SER A 111 -20.63 6.21 -23.53
N THR A 112 -19.97 7.05 -22.76
CA THR A 112 -19.54 8.40 -23.15
C THR A 112 -18.16 8.33 -23.78
N LEU A 113 -18.00 8.97 -24.93
CA LEU A 113 -16.72 9.13 -25.61
C LEU A 113 -15.96 10.32 -25.04
N VAL A 114 -14.66 10.13 -24.87
CA VAL A 114 -13.73 11.17 -24.43
C VAL A 114 -12.61 11.25 -25.45
N PRO A 115 -12.64 12.24 -26.36
CA PRO A 115 -11.55 12.49 -27.28
C PRO A 115 -10.25 12.80 -26.53
N VAL A 116 -9.13 12.30 -27.06
CA VAL A 116 -7.79 12.66 -26.58
C VAL A 116 -6.84 12.83 -27.77
N ALA A 117 -6.16 13.97 -27.82
CA ALA A 117 -5.23 14.35 -28.87
C ALA A 117 -3.85 14.64 -28.29
N GLY A 118 -2.80 14.21 -28.97
CA GLY A 118 -1.41 14.45 -28.59
C GLY A 118 -0.74 15.46 -29.53
N TYR A 119 -0.08 16.44 -28.95
CA TYR A 119 0.54 17.55 -29.66
C TYR A 119 2.03 17.70 -29.30
N ASN A 120 2.83 18.10 -30.28
CA ASN A 120 4.22 18.52 -30.10
C ASN A 120 4.34 19.97 -30.59
N GLY A 121 4.38 20.93 -29.66
CA GLY A 121 4.07 22.32 -30.00
C GLY A 121 2.64 22.43 -30.54
N ASP A 122 2.49 22.99 -31.74
CA ASP A 122 1.20 23.12 -32.44
C ASP A 122 0.88 21.93 -33.37
N GLU A 123 1.79 20.96 -33.51
CA GLU A 123 1.62 19.83 -34.43
C GLU A 123 0.89 18.66 -33.76
N LEU A 124 -0.28 18.30 -34.28
CA LEU A 124 -1.01 17.09 -33.90
C LEU A 124 -0.27 15.85 -34.42
N PHE A 125 0.20 14.99 -33.52
CA PHE A 125 0.89 13.73 -33.89
C PHE A 125 0.08 12.47 -33.55
N PHE A 126 -0.95 12.61 -32.72
CA PHE A 126 -1.73 11.48 -32.21
C PHE A 126 -3.17 11.89 -31.92
N ALA A 127 -4.12 11.02 -32.20
CA ALA A 127 -5.51 11.17 -31.76
C ALA A 127 -6.10 9.80 -31.44
N SER A 128 -6.86 9.72 -30.36
CA SER A 128 -7.55 8.53 -29.88
C SER A 128 -8.80 8.95 -29.10
N GLN A 129 -9.49 7.96 -28.57
CA GLN A 129 -10.69 8.18 -27.74
C GLN A 129 -10.77 7.13 -26.65
N GLY A 130 -11.08 7.57 -25.44
CA GLY A 130 -11.48 6.72 -24.33
C GLY A 130 -13.00 6.59 -24.25
N THR A 131 -13.48 5.63 -23.47
CA THR A 131 -14.89 5.54 -23.09
C THR A 131 -15.06 5.25 -21.61
N PHE A 132 -16.15 5.76 -21.03
CA PHE A 132 -16.61 5.38 -19.69
C PHE A 132 -18.14 5.30 -19.66
N PHE A 133 -18.71 4.65 -18.65
CA PHE A 133 -20.16 4.57 -18.47
C PHE A 133 -20.61 5.53 -17.38
N ASP A 134 -21.32 6.61 -17.73
CA ASP A 134 -21.84 7.60 -16.76
C ASP A 134 -22.70 6.97 -15.66
N VAL A 135 -23.37 5.86 -15.95
CA VAL A 135 -24.19 5.17 -14.94
C VAL A 135 -23.35 4.68 -13.76
N TYR A 136 -22.07 4.36 -13.96
CA TYR A 136 -21.20 3.91 -12.88
C TYR A 136 -20.90 5.03 -11.88
N THR A 137 -20.79 6.30 -12.33
CA THR A 137 -20.57 7.42 -11.41
C THR A 137 -21.79 7.71 -10.54
N GLN A 138 -23.00 7.54 -11.10
CA GLN A 138 -24.26 7.62 -10.35
C GLN A 138 -24.43 6.44 -9.37
N LEU A 139 -24.07 5.22 -9.79
CA LEU A 139 -24.15 4.04 -8.93
C LEU A 139 -23.14 4.09 -7.79
N ASP A 140 -21.96 4.68 -7.98
CA ASP A 140 -21.00 4.93 -6.90
C ASP A 140 -21.52 5.94 -5.87
N GLU A 141 -22.16 7.01 -6.34
CA GLU A 141 -22.81 7.99 -5.45
C GLU A 141 -23.85 7.32 -4.55
N ILE A 142 -24.64 6.39 -5.10
CA ILE A 142 -25.66 5.63 -4.35
C ILE A 142 -25.04 4.55 -3.45
N ALA A 143 -24.01 3.84 -3.92
CA ALA A 143 -23.42 2.71 -3.17
C ALA A 143 -22.68 3.13 -1.90
N HIS A 144 -22.33 4.42 -1.77
CA HIS A 144 -21.52 4.95 -0.68
C HIS A 144 -22.23 6.01 0.17
N THR A 145 -23.57 6.09 0.11
CA THR A 145 -24.37 7.02 0.94
C THR A 145 -24.18 6.83 2.45
N ASP A 146 -23.77 5.63 2.86
CA ASP A 146 -23.58 5.28 4.27
C ASP A 146 -22.18 5.67 4.80
N ILE A 147 -21.30 6.20 3.93
CA ILE A 147 -19.95 6.62 4.29
C ILE A 147 -19.98 8.14 4.56
N PRO A 148 -19.67 8.59 5.80
CA PRO A 148 -19.78 10.01 6.20
C PRO A 148 -18.93 11.01 5.37
N SER A 149 -17.99 10.52 4.56
CA SER A 149 -17.07 11.31 3.72
C SER A 149 -17.53 11.46 2.26
N SER A 150 -18.78 11.14 1.92
CA SER A 150 -19.31 11.14 0.54
C SER A 150 -19.63 12.55 -0.02
N SER A 151 -18.81 13.57 0.26
CA SER A 151 -19.03 14.95 -0.21
C SER A 151 -18.65 15.19 -1.68
N LEU A 152 -18.46 14.14 -2.48
CA LEU A 152 -18.10 14.29 -3.89
C LEU A 152 -19.34 14.60 -4.72
N SER A 153 -19.26 15.60 -5.59
CA SER A 153 -20.32 15.88 -6.55
C SER A 153 -20.33 14.84 -7.67
N LEU A 154 -21.47 14.67 -8.34
CA LEU A 154 -21.54 13.84 -9.55
C LEU A 154 -20.61 14.36 -10.65
N GLU A 155 -20.43 15.68 -10.74
CA GLU A 155 -19.52 16.34 -11.67
C GLU A 155 -18.06 15.94 -11.43
N ASP A 156 -17.62 15.92 -10.15
CA ASP A 156 -16.27 15.47 -9.78
C ASP A 156 -16.02 14.02 -10.21
N ARG A 157 -17.02 13.16 -10.00
CA ARG A 157 -16.96 11.73 -10.39
C ARG A 157 -16.90 11.59 -11.91
N GLN A 158 -17.72 12.33 -12.64
CA GLN A 158 -17.75 12.31 -14.10
C GLN A 158 -16.46 12.85 -14.72
N ARG A 159 -15.89 13.94 -14.18
CA ARG A 159 -14.58 14.45 -14.61
C ARG A 159 -13.49 13.41 -14.38
N ALA A 160 -13.48 12.75 -13.22
CA ALA A 160 -12.51 11.69 -12.91
C ALA A 160 -12.63 10.51 -13.88
N ALA A 161 -13.86 10.09 -14.22
CA ALA A 161 -14.11 9.05 -15.19
C ALA A 161 -13.65 9.43 -16.60
N ALA A 162 -13.91 10.67 -17.02
CA ALA A 162 -13.48 11.15 -18.31
C ALA A 162 -11.94 11.23 -18.42
N LEU A 163 -11.28 11.81 -17.41
CA LEU A 163 -9.82 11.88 -17.33
C LEU A 163 -9.19 10.49 -17.34
N THR A 164 -9.74 9.53 -16.58
CA THR A 164 -9.27 8.14 -16.54
C THR A 164 -9.44 7.46 -17.89
N ALA A 165 -10.56 7.66 -18.57
CA ALA A 165 -10.80 7.12 -19.90
C ALA A 165 -9.79 7.66 -20.94
N ALA A 166 -9.53 8.97 -20.94
CA ALA A 166 -8.54 9.60 -21.81
C ALA A 166 -7.11 9.10 -21.51
N ALA A 167 -6.72 9.09 -20.24
CA ALA A 167 -5.42 8.62 -19.77
C ALA A 167 -5.17 7.15 -20.16
N ASN A 168 -6.20 6.32 -20.05
CA ASN A 168 -6.15 4.91 -20.43
C ASN A 168 -5.99 4.73 -21.95
N ALA A 169 -6.65 5.56 -22.77
CA ALA A 169 -6.52 5.51 -24.23
C ALA A 169 -5.09 5.79 -24.74
N ILE A 170 -4.28 6.51 -23.94
CA ILE A 170 -2.88 6.85 -24.25
C ILE A 170 -1.85 6.08 -23.42
N GLY A 171 -2.31 5.11 -22.61
CA GLY A 171 -1.49 4.20 -21.83
C GLY A 171 -0.77 4.86 -20.65
N VAL A 172 -1.46 5.72 -19.89
CA VAL A 172 -1.00 6.19 -18.58
C VAL A 172 -1.09 5.06 -17.55
N ASP A 173 -0.09 4.94 -16.65
CA ASP A 173 -0.10 3.94 -15.56
C ASP A 173 -0.70 4.50 -14.25
N VAL A 174 -0.51 5.80 -14.01
CA VAL A 174 -0.97 6.52 -12.82
C VAL A 174 -1.23 7.98 -13.17
N ILE A 175 -2.29 8.56 -12.61
CA ILE A 175 -2.64 9.97 -12.77
C ILE A 175 -2.26 10.72 -11.50
N VAL A 176 -1.61 11.87 -11.62
CA VAL A 176 -1.28 12.77 -10.52
C VAL A 176 -2.19 13.99 -10.62
N THR A 177 -2.99 14.24 -9.58
CA THR A 177 -4.01 15.28 -9.55
C THR A 177 -4.25 15.77 -8.12
N TYR A 178 -4.70 17.02 -7.98
CA TYR A 178 -5.23 17.55 -6.71
C TYR A 178 -6.77 17.45 -6.63
N ALA A 179 -7.41 16.77 -7.59
CA ALA A 179 -8.85 16.52 -7.54
C ALA A 179 -9.25 15.75 -6.27
N SER A 180 -10.45 16.04 -5.76
CA SER A 180 -11.03 15.42 -4.56
C SER A 180 -11.25 13.91 -4.68
N THR A 181 -11.17 13.36 -5.90
CA THR A 181 -11.35 11.94 -6.25
C THR A 181 -10.06 11.11 -6.13
N ALA A 182 -8.89 11.73 -5.91
CA ALA A 182 -7.62 11.03 -5.81
C ALA A 182 -7.59 9.99 -4.67
N MET A 183 -7.09 8.79 -4.96
CA MET A 183 -6.88 7.65 -4.05
C MET A 183 -8.14 7.11 -3.36
N ARG A 184 -9.32 7.58 -3.77
CA ARG A 184 -10.60 7.20 -3.17
C ARG A 184 -11.08 5.85 -3.66
N HIS A 185 -11.38 4.94 -2.74
CA HIS A 185 -11.93 3.62 -3.07
C HIS A 185 -13.41 3.68 -3.47
N ASP A 186 -14.12 4.73 -3.10
CA ASP A 186 -15.52 4.98 -3.46
C ASP A 186 -15.68 5.64 -4.85
N VAL A 187 -14.62 5.65 -5.65
CA VAL A 187 -14.59 6.14 -7.04
C VAL A 187 -14.09 5.01 -7.95
N ALA A 188 -14.94 4.49 -8.84
CA ALA A 188 -14.65 3.33 -9.69
C ALA A 188 -13.48 3.53 -10.65
N ASP A 189 -13.23 4.76 -11.07
CA ASP A 189 -12.19 5.06 -12.04
C ASP A 189 -10.78 4.75 -11.50
N ASN A 190 -10.60 4.86 -10.17
CA ASN A 190 -9.38 4.48 -9.47
C ASN A 190 -9.11 2.96 -9.46
N ASP A 191 -10.10 2.13 -9.83
CA ASP A 191 -9.90 0.70 -10.07
C ASP A 191 -9.36 0.42 -11.50
N THR A 192 -9.41 1.41 -12.40
CA THR A 192 -8.89 1.32 -13.78
C THR A 192 -7.52 1.97 -13.91
N ILE A 193 -7.40 3.26 -13.58
CA ILE A 193 -6.11 3.96 -13.44
C ILE A 193 -6.18 4.72 -12.12
N LEU A 194 -5.22 4.42 -11.24
CA LEU A 194 -5.17 5.07 -9.95
C LEU A 194 -4.83 6.56 -10.12
N SER A 195 -5.71 7.43 -9.62
CA SER A 195 -5.39 8.84 -9.41
C SER A 195 -4.79 9.03 -8.01
N VAL A 196 -3.73 9.81 -7.89
CA VAL A 196 -3.03 10.10 -6.63
C VAL A 196 -2.66 11.58 -6.54
N THR A 197 -2.50 12.09 -5.33
CA THR A 197 -1.82 13.37 -5.12
C THR A 197 -0.30 13.22 -5.30
N PRO A 198 0.46 14.33 -5.44
CA PRO A 198 1.91 14.27 -5.52
C PRO A 198 2.60 13.51 -4.38
N SER A 199 2.15 13.68 -3.13
CA SER A 199 2.72 12.97 -1.98
C SER A 199 2.37 11.48 -2.01
N GLN A 200 1.17 11.12 -2.47
CA GLN A 200 0.71 9.74 -2.60
C GLN A 200 1.42 8.98 -3.74
N LEU A 201 1.97 9.70 -4.74
CA LEU A 201 2.77 9.12 -5.80
C LEU A 201 4.08 8.51 -5.27
N VAL A 202 4.69 9.09 -4.24
CA VAL A 202 6.02 8.72 -3.74
C VAL A 202 6.10 7.25 -3.30
N PRO A 203 5.21 6.74 -2.43
CA PRO A 203 5.19 5.32 -2.07
C PRO A 203 4.87 4.39 -3.25
N LEU A 204 4.02 4.82 -4.19
CA LEU A 204 3.71 4.06 -5.40
C LEU A 204 4.95 3.94 -6.30
N TYR A 205 5.66 5.04 -6.48
CA TYR A 205 6.89 5.11 -7.26
C TYR A 205 8.01 4.32 -6.58
N GLY A 206 8.13 4.38 -5.26
CA GLY A 206 9.06 3.56 -4.50
C GLY A 206 8.76 2.06 -4.66
N HIS A 207 7.49 1.65 -4.70
CA HIS A 207 7.10 0.28 -5.04
C HIS A 207 7.58 -0.11 -6.45
N TYR A 208 7.35 0.75 -7.44
CA TYR A 208 7.85 0.55 -8.80
C TYR A 208 9.39 0.38 -8.86
N LEU A 209 10.15 1.24 -8.18
CA LEU A 209 11.62 1.14 -8.10
C LEU A 209 12.06 -0.18 -7.47
N ARG A 210 11.41 -0.62 -6.38
CA ARG A 210 11.72 -1.89 -5.71
C ARG A 210 11.45 -3.11 -6.59
N MET A 211 10.40 -3.07 -7.40
CA MET A 211 10.02 -4.17 -8.29
C MET A 211 10.85 -4.22 -9.57
N THR A 212 11.36 -3.07 -10.03
CA THR A 212 12.25 -2.98 -11.20
C THR A 212 13.73 -3.13 -10.87
N GLY A 213 14.08 -3.36 -9.60
CA GLY A 213 15.46 -3.58 -9.19
C GLY A 213 16.28 -2.29 -8.98
N ASN A 214 15.63 -1.13 -8.94
CA ASN A 214 16.30 0.17 -8.81
C ASN A 214 16.46 0.60 -7.34
N ALA A 215 17.70 0.65 -6.88
CA ALA A 215 18.06 1.02 -5.51
C ALA A 215 18.38 2.52 -5.32
N VAL A 216 18.15 3.36 -6.33
CA VAL A 216 18.38 4.81 -6.25
C VAL A 216 17.20 5.49 -5.55
N VAL A 217 17.44 5.92 -4.32
CA VAL A 217 16.45 6.44 -3.38
C VAL A 217 16.14 7.90 -3.67
N GLU A 218 17.17 8.70 -3.96
CA GLU A 218 17.02 10.12 -4.28
C GLU A 218 17.78 10.48 -5.55
N THR A 219 17.27 11.44 -6.32
CA THR A 219 18.01 12.09 -7.40
C THR A 219 17.72 13.58 -7.39
N ARG A 220 18.68 14.38 -6.94
CA ARG A 220 18.63 15.84 -7.04
C ARG A 220 19.43 16.30 -8.25
N ARG A 221 18.86 17.20 -9.05
CA ARG A 221 19.57 17.91 -10.11
C ARG A 221 19.75 19.37 -9.67
N GLY A 222 20.98 19.86 -9.70
CA GLY A 222 21.32 21.25 -9.44
C GLY A 222 22.08 21.86 -10.61
N GLU A 223 22.14 23.19 -10.67
CA GLU A 223 22.97 23.91 -11.62
C GLU A 223 24.31 24.26 -10.97
N LEU A 224 25.40 24.11 -11.73
CA LEU A 224 26.73 24.52 -11.30
C LEU A 224 26.97 25.99 -11.65
N VAL A 225 27.64 26.71 -10.74
CA VAL A 225 28.10 28.07 -11.00
C VAL A 225 29.11 28.03 -12.16
N GLY A 226 28.78 28.65 -13.30
CA GLY A 226 29.59 28.64 -14.53
C GLY A 226 28.95 27.89 -15.71
N GLY A 227 27.76 27.33 -15.54
CA GLY A 227 27.05 26.56 -16.56
C GLY A 227 27.36 25.06 -16.47
N GLY A 228 26.31 24.25 -16.43
CA GLY A 228 26.38 22.79 -16.26
C GLY A 228 25.41 22.30 -15.20
N THR A 229 25.06 21.02 -15.24
CA THR A 229 24.16 20.39 -14.28
C THR A 229 24.92 19.37 -13.43
N VAL A 230 24.69 19.38 -12.12
CA VAL A 230 25.18 18.36 -11.19
C VAL A 230 24.02 17.45 -10.78
N ARG A 231 24.26 16.14 -10.82
CA ARG A 231 23.30 15.13 -10.36
C ARG A 231 23.83 14.51 -9.08
N TYR A 232 23.11 14.69 -7.98
CA TYR A 232 23.35 13.98 -6.72
C TYR A 232 22.35 12.84 -6.64
N SER A 233 22.81 11.62 -6.39
CA SER A 233 21.93 10.47 -6.18
C SER A 233 22.30 9.76 -4.89
N SER A 234 21.34 9.63 -3.97
CA SER A 234 21.46 8.72 -2.83
C SER A 234 21.03 7.33 -3.26
N ARG A 235 21.86 6.32 -3.01
CA ARG A 235 21.65 4.93 -3.44
C ARG A 235 21.86 3.98 -2.28
N SER A 236 20.90 3.07 -2.09
CA SER A 236 21.09 1.93 -1.20
C SER A 236 21.97 0.86 -1.89
N PRO A 237 22.88 0.15 -1.18
CA PRO A 237 23.80 -0.80 -1.80
C PRO A 237 23.08 -1.89 -2.62
N SER A 238 21.90 -2.30 -2.18
CA SER A 238 21.02 -3.20 -2.90
C SER A 238 19.54 -2.92 -2.62
N ILE A 239 18.65 -3.55 -3.38
CA ILE A 239 17.21 -3.56 -3.09
C ILE A 239 16.89 -4.26 -1.76
N ILE A 240 17.74 -5.20 -1.32
CA ILE A 240 17.58 -5.85 -0.01
C ILE A 240 17.87 -4.84 1.09
N ASP A 241 18.95 -4.06 0.96
CA ASP A 241 19.31 -3.02 1.92
C ASP A 241 18.28 -1.89 1.94
N LEU A 242 17.72 -1.53 0.77
CA LEU A 242 16.61 -0.56 0.69
C LEU A 242 15.41 -1.00 1.54
N ARG A 243 14.99 -2.26 1.42
CA ARG A 243 13.89 -2.80 2.24
C ARG A 243 14.25 -2.86 3.71
N LEU A 244 15.46 -3.30 4.04
CA LEU A 244 15.92 -3.40 5.42
C LEU A 244 15.96 -2.02 6.10
N ASN A 245 16.53 -1.02 5.43
CA ASN A 245 16.63 0.34 5.97
C ASN A 245 15.26 0.94 6.26
N GLY A 246 14.29 0.72 5.39
CA GLY A 246 12.98 1.26 5.64
C GLY A 246 12.08 0.42 6.55
N VAL A 247 12.36 -0.87 6.74
CA VAL A 247 11.86 -1.61 7.91
C VAL A 247 12.36 -0.94 9.18
N LYS A 248 13.68 -0.70 9.31
CA LYS A 248 14.27 -0.03 10.49
C LYS A 248 13.65 1.33 10.75
N ALA A 249 13.52 2.15 9.70
CA ALA A 249 12.88 3.45 9.80
C ALA A 249 11.40 3.38 10.24
N SER A 250 10.73 2.23 10.03
CA SER A 250 9.34 2.00 10.47
C SER A 250 9.23 1.42 11.88
N VAL A 251 10.33 0.98 12.50
CA VAL A 251 10.37 0.45 13.88
C VAL A 251 11.48 1.09 14.74
N PRO A 252 11.49 2.43 14.90
CA PRO A 252 12.59 3.15 15.56
C PRO A 252 12.84 2.74 17.02
N HIS A 253 11.79 2.38 17.78
CA HIS A 253 11.94 1.92 19.16
C HIS A 253 12.56 0.52 19.21
N PHE A 254 12.18 -0.34 18.26
CA PHE A 254 12.80 -1.66 18.12
C PHE A 254 14.28 -1.56 17.72
N ASP A 255 14.61 -0.69 16.76
CA ASP A 255 16.00 -0.45 16.33
C ASP A 255 16.85 0.08 17.51
N SER A 256 16.26 0.89 18.38
CA SER A 256 16.91 1.38 19.59
C SER A 256 17.29 0.27 20.57
N ILE A 257 16.43 -0.74 20.76
CA ILE A 257 16.77 -1.93 21.57
C ILE A 257 17.99 -2.64 20.98
N LEU A 258 18.04 -2.78 19.66
CA LEU A 258 19.15 -3.39 18.95
C LEU A 258 20.45 -2.59 19.13
N LEU A 259 20.40 -1.27 19.00
CA LEU A 259 21.56 -0.39 19.19
C LEU A 259 22.09 -0.45 20.62
N MET A 260 21.21 -0.42 21.63
CA MET A 260 21.59 -0.54 23.03
C MET A 260 22.23 -1.89 23.34
N ALA A 261 21.65 -2.99 22.85
CA ALA A 261 22.24 -4.32 23.00
C ALA A 261 23.60 -4.44 22.31
N ARG A 262 23.79 -3.79 21.15
CA ARG A 262 25.08 -3.76 20.47
C ARG A 262 26.13 -3.00 21.29
N CYS A 263 25.78 -1.86 21.87
CA CYS A 263 26.67 -1.08 22.74
C CYS A 263 27.04 -1.85 24.02
N ALA A 264 26.13 -2.67 24.54
CA ALA A 264 26.37 -3.53 25.69
C ALA A 264 27.15 -4.82 25.36
N GLY A 265 27.31 -5.16 24.08
CA GLY A 265 28.00 -6.39 23.63
C GLY A 265 27.14 -7.66 23.68
N ASP A 266 25.81 -7.51 23.78
CA ASP A 266 24.86 -8.62 23.91
C ASP A 266 24.57 -9.29 22.56
N ASN A 267 25.54 -10.09 22.09
CA ASN A 267 25.48 -10.72 20.78
C ASN A 267 24.22 -11.56 20.54
N ASN A 268 23.67 -12.21 21.57
CA ASN A 268 22.44 -13.01 21.45
C ASN A 268 21.22 -12.14 21.14
N ILE A 269 21.09 -11.00 21.81
CA ILE A 269 20.02 -10.02 21.56
C ILE A 269 20.19 -9.42 20.17
N VAL A 270 21.40 -9.02 19.80
CA VAL A 270 21.73 -8.45 18.48
C VAL A 270 21.34 -9.41 17.35
N GLN A 271 21.77 -10.68 17.44
CA GLN A 271 21.42 -11.70 16.44
C GLN A 271 19.92 -11.95 16.36
N SER A 272 19.24 -11.98 17.52
CA SER A 272 17.79 -12.12 17.57
C SER A 272 17.07 -10.97 16.87
N ALA A 273 17.48 -9.74 17.15
CA ALA A 273 16.90 -8.54 16.56
C ALA A 273 17.12 -8.48 15.06
N GLN A 274 18.35 -8.72 14.58
CA GLN A 274 18.66 -8.80 13.15
C GLN A 274 17.82 -9.86 12.42
N ALA A 275 17.55 -10.98 13.09
CA ALA A 275 16.71 -12.03 12.53
C ALA A 275 15.22 -11.62 12.45
N ILE A 276 14.74 -10.71 13.31
CA ILE A 276 13.40 -10.11 13.22
C ILE A 276 13.37 -9.14 12.03
N GLU A 277 14.34 -8.23 11.92
CA GLU A 277 14.43 -7.26 10.80
C GLU A 277 14.43 -7.97 9.45
N LEU A 278 15.22 -9.03 9.30
CA LEU A 278 15.30 -9.81 8.06
C LEU A 278 13.95 -10.43 7.69
N ARG A 279 13.18 -10.90 8.68
CA ARG A 279 11.84 -11.48 8.45
C ARG A 279 10.85 -10.40 8.04
N LEU A 280 10.87 -9.24 8.68
CA LEU A 280 10.04 -8.10 8.30
C LEU A 280 10.37 -7.62 6.88
N ALA A 281 11.66 -7.54 6.51
CA ALA A 281 12.09 -7.19 5.16
C ALA A 281 11.63 -8.21 4.11
N ARG A 282 11.59 -9.50 4.46
CA ARG A 282 11.04 -10.56 3.60
C ARG A 282 9.51 -10.50 3.49
N ALA A 283 8.80 -10.18 4.57
CA ALA A 283 7.36 -9.94 4.53
C ALA A 283 7.02 -8.74 3.62
N SER A 284 7.76 -7.64 3.77
CA SER A 284 7.69 -6.46 2.89
C SER A 284 7.86 -6.82 1.41
N ARG A 285 8.89 -7.63 1.10
CA ARG A 285 9.13 -8.10 -0.26
C ARG A 285 7.94 -8.89 -0.79
N ALA A 286 7.35 -9.76 0.02
CA ALA A 286 6.17 -10.52 -0.37
C ALA A 286 4.94 -9.61 -0.59
N VAL A 287 4.79 -8.52 0.18
CA VAL A 287 3.77 -7.48 -0.07
C VAL A 287 4.01 -6.81 -1.43
N ASP A 288 5.25 -6.40 -1.73
CA ASP A 288 5.56 -5.83 -3.04
C ASP A 288 5.24 -6.84 -4.18
N GLU A 289 5.66 -8.09 -4.05
CA GLU A 289 5.39 -9.13 -5.06
C GLU A 289 3.88 -9.37 -5.26
N LEU A 290 3.09 -9.30 -4.18
CA LEU A 290 1.63 -9.37 -4.24
C LEU A 290 1.04 -8.19 -5.02
N LEU A 291 1.40 -6.96 -4.66
CA LEU A 291 0.88 -5.75 -5.32
C LEU A 291 1.28 -5.69 -6.80
N ALA A 292 2.50 -6.12 -7.12
CA ALA A 292 2.99 -6.23 -8.49
C ALA A 292 2.22 -7.29 -9.29
N ALA A 293 1.92 -8.45 -8.69
CA ALA A 293 1.11 -9.49 -9.31
C ALA A 293 -0.30 -8.98 -9.66
N LEU A 294 -0.93 -8.21 -8.75
CA LEU A 294 -2.24 -7.59 -8.99
C LEU A 294 -2.24 -6.52 -10.07
N GLY A 295 -1.09 -5.91 -10.36
CA GLY A 295 -0.90 -4.98 -11.47
C GLY A 295 -0.76 -5.67 -12.84
N ASN A 296 -0.73 -7.01 -12.90
CA ASN A 296 -0.68 -7.75 -14.16
C ASN A 296 -2.07 -8.02 -14.74
N GLU A 297 -2.18 -7.90 -16.06
CA GLU A 297 -3.41 -8.23 -16.78
C GLU A 297 -3.49 -9.75 -17.04
N GLY A 298 -4.24 -10.46 -16.20
CA GLY A 298 -4.72 -11.80 -16.51
C GLY A 298 -5.75 -11.74 -17.64
N ARG A 299 -5.30 -11.70 -18.90
CA ARG A 299 -6.16 -11.50 -20.09
C ARG A 299 -7.12 -12.67 -20.33
N SER A 300 -6.63 -13.89 -20.19
CA SER A 300 -7.40 -15.13 -20.33
C SER A 300 -7.90 -15.61 -18.96
N LEU A 301 -8.85 -16.55 -18.96
CA LEU A 301 -9.21 -17.27 -17.73
C LEU A 301 -7.97 -17.89 -17.06
N SER A 302 -7.03 -18.41 -17.84
CA SER A 302 -5.74 -18.91 -17.32
C SER A 302 -4.89 -17.80 -16.72
N GLY A 303 -4.77 -16.63 -17.37
CA GLY A 303 -4.00 -15.51 -16.82
C GLY A 303 -4.60 -14.96 -15.53
N LYS A 304 -5.94 -14.95 -15.39
CA LYS A 304 -6.61 -14.60 -14.13
C LYS A 304 -6.33 -15.61 -13.02
N ALA A 305 -6.32 -16.89 -13.35
CA ALA A 305 -5.94 -17.93 -12.41
C ALA A 305 -4.46 -17.81 -11.99
N ASP A 306 -3.56 -17.51 -12.93
CA ASP A 306 -2.14 -17.30 -12.65
C ASP A 306 -1.92 -16.10 -11.72
N VAL A 307 -2.60 -14.97 -11.96
CA VAL A 307 -2.53 -13.80 -11.05
C VAL A 307 -3.04 -14.16 -9.66
N ALA A 308 -4.19 -14.83 -9.56
CA ALA A 308 -4.74 -15.24 -8.27
C ALA A 308 -3.81 -16.19 -7.50
N GLU A 309 -3.21 -17.17 -8.18
CA GLU A 309 -2.26 -18.13 -7.58
C GLU A 309 -0.97 -17.42 -7.09
N VAL A 310 -0.39 -16.54 -7.91
CA VAL A 310 0.82 -15.79 -7.53
C VAL A 310 0.53 -14.86 -6.35
N SER A 311 -0.63 -14.21 -6.35
CA SER A 311 -1.08 -13.38 -5.22
C SER A 311 -1.30 -14.23 -3.95
N ALA A 312 -1.86 -15.44 -4.07
CA ALA A 312 -2.02 -16.38 -2.96
C ALA A 312 -0.68 -16.84 -2.38
N GLU A 313 0.28 -17.24 -3.23
CA GLU A 313 1.63 -17.61 -2.78
C GLU A 313 2.33 -16.44 -2.07
N ALA A 314 2.18 -15.21 -2.61
CA ALA A 314 2.71 -14.02 -1.96
C ALA A 314 2.07 -13.78 -0.59
N PHE A 315 0.75 -13.94 -0.48
CA PHE A 315 0.03 -13.87 0.80
C PHE A 315 0.52 -14.88 1.83
N ASP A 316 0.70 -16.14 1.44
CA ASP A 316 1.21 -17.21 2.30
C ASP A 316 2.59 -16.87 2.87
N ARG A 317 3.46 -16.29 2.04
CA ARG A 317 4.80 -15.84 2.44
C ARG A 317 4.72 -14.65 3.39
N ILE A 318 3.80 -13.70 3.20
CA ILE A 318 3.57 -12.60 4.15
C ILE A 318 3.20 -13.19 5.53
N MET A 319 2.20 -14.07 5.59
CA MET A 319 1.75 -14.69 6.84
C MET A 319 2.87 -15.49 7.53
N LEU A 320 3.66 -16.24 6.76
CA LEU A 320 4.83 -16.97 7.25
C LEU A 320 5.84 -16.03 7.91
N TYR A 321 6.26 -14.98 7.21
CA TYR A 321 7.31 -14.09 7.69
C TYR A 321 6.86 -13.22 8.87
N LEU A 322 5.62 -12.73 8.86
CA LEU A 322 5.07 -11.98 9.99
C LEU A 322 4.93 -12.83 11.24
N ASN A 323 4.33 -14.03 11.14
CA ASN A 323 4.21 -14.92 12.30
C ASN A 323 5.61 -15.31 12.84
N SER A 324 6.58 -15.54 11.96
CA SER A 324 7.96 -15.86 12.38
C SER A 324 8.67 -14.68 13.04
N ALA A 325 8.41 -13.43 12.61
CA ALA A 325 8.94 -12.24 13.26
C ALA A 325 8.35 -12.04 14.66
N LEU A 326 7.02 -12.18 14.79
CA LEU A 326 6.30 -12.09 16.07
C LEU A 326 6.70 -13.18 17.06
N GLU A 327 6.93 -14.41 16.58
CA GLU A 327 7.45 -15.50 17.40
C GLU A 327 8.86 -15.21 17.92
N ARG A 328 9.77 -14.78 17.03
CA ARG A 328 11.14 -14.44 17.43
C ARG A 328 11.15 -13.24 18.37
N TYR A 329 10.24 -12.29 18.21
CA TYR A 329 10.18 -11.13 19.08
C TYR A 329 9.69 -11.49 20.49
N ALA A 330 8.69 -12.37 20.63
CA ALA A 330 8.31 -12.90 21.95
C ALA A 330 9.49 -13.58 22.66
N ARG A 331 10.29 -14.37 21.93
CA ARG A 331 11.50 -15.00 22.49
C ARG A 331 12.56 -13.98 22.91
N LEU A 332 12.74 -12.92 22.12
CA LEU A 332 13.61 -11.82 22.49
C LEU A 332 13.17 -11.17 23.80
N ILE A 333 11.88 -10.87 23.95
CA ILE A 333 11.35 -10.26 25.18
C ILE A 333 11.56 -11.17 26.39
N ARG A 334 11.41 -12.49 26.23
CA ARG A 334 11.73 -13.43 27.31
C ARG A 334 13.21 -13.42 27.71
N MET A 335 14.13 -13.31 26.74
CA MET A 335 15.56 -13.11 27.02
C MET A 335 15.84 -11.76 27.71
N LEU A 336 15.07 -10.73 27.37
CA LEU A 336 15.16 -9.43 28.05
C LEU A 336 14.59 -9.49 29.47
N SER A 337 13.55 -10.27 29.73
CA SER A 337 12.94 -10.38 31.07
C SER A 337 13.78 -11.16 32.07
N ASP A 338 14.65 -12.04 31.60
CA ASP A 338 15.54 -12.85 32.43
C ASP A 338 16.88 -13.11 31.74
N THR A 339 17.89 -12.36 32.16
CA THR A 339 19.26 -12.44 31.63
C THR A 339 20.02 -13.69 32.09
N GLU A 340 19.50 -14.47 33.04
CA GLU A 340 20.12 -15.71 33.52
C GLU A 340 19.68 -16.97 32.75
N LEU A 341 18.82 -16.81 31.74
CA LEU A 341 18.37 -17.90 30.89
C LEU A 341 19.54 -18.59 30.18
N LYS A 342 19.67 -19.90 30.41
CA LYS A 342 20.73 -20.74 29.81
C LYS A 342 20.42 -21.19 28.39
N ASP A 343 19.14 -21.39 28.08
CA ASP A 343 18.66 -21.88 26.80
C ASP A 343 17.71 -20.87 26.15
N GLU A 344 17.65 -20.88 24.81
CA GLU A 344 16.70 -20.03 24.08
C GLU A 344 15.24 -20.38 24.46
N PRO A 345 14.41 -19.38 24.83
CA PRO A 345 13.01 -19.60 25.13
C PRO A 345 12.25 -20.26 23.98
N LYS A 346 11.41 -21.25 24.30
CA LYS A 346 10.52 -21.94 23.35
C LYS A 346 9.06 -21.65 23.66
N GLY A 347 8.18 -21.82 22.67
CA GLY A 347 6.73 -21.68 22.84
C GLY A 347 6.31 -20.25 23.23
N ALA A 348 6.96 -19.25 22.64
CA ALA A 348 6.64 -17.83 22.82
C ALA A 348 6.15 -17.28 21.47
N ASN A 349 4.97 -16.66 21.43
CA ASN A 349 4.47 -16.02 20.22
C ASN A 349 3.58 -14.83 20.54
N LEU A 350 3.87 -13.66 19.96
CA LEU A 350 3.07 -12.44 20.13
C LEU A 350 1.70 -12.49 19.43
N THR A 351 1.42 -13.54 18.65
CA THR A 351 0.05 -13.82 18.20
C THR A 351 -0.86 -14.29 19.34
N SER A 352 -0.30 -14.68 20.50
CA SER A 352 -1.06 -15.08 21.69
C SER A 352 -1.37 -13.90 22.61
N ARG A 353 -2.66 -13.78 22.98
CA ARG A 353 -3.14 -12.82 23.99
C ARG A 353 -2.50 -13.05 25.36
N ASP A 354 -2.31 -14.32 25.72
CA ASP A 354 -1.72 -14.70 27.00
C ASP A 354 -0.23 -14.33 27.05
N GLU A 355 0.49 -14.41 25.92
CA GLU A 355 1.87 -13.93 25.84
C GLU A 355 1.94 -12.42 26.10
N LEU A 356 1.10 -11.62 25.44
CA LEU A 356 1.06 -10.18 25.66
C LEU A 356 0.68 -9.84 27.12
N ALA A 357 -0.33 -10.52 27.68
CA ALA A 357 -0.73 -10.31 29.07
C ALA A 357 0.40 -10.61 30.06
N ARG A 358 1.17 -11.68 29.82
CA ARG A 358 2.38 -12.00 30.59
C ARG A 358 3.44 -10.91 30.48
N ILE A 359 3.70 -10.40 29.28
CA ILE A 359 4.67 -9.32 29.07
C ILE A 359 4.24 -8.07 29.83
N ILE A 360 2.98 -7.64 29.70
CA ILE A 360 2.44 -6.46 30.39
C ILE A 360 2.54 -6.63 31.92
N SER A 361 2.29 -7.84 32.45
CA SER A 361 2.37 -8.09 33.90
C SER A 361 3.75 -7.91 34.49
N GLY A 362 4.81 -7.91 33.67
CA GLY A 362 6.17 -7.60 34.09
C GLY A 362 6.45 -6.12 34.33
N PHE A 363 5.47 -5.26 34.10
CA PHE A 363 5.57 -3.82 34.30
C PHE A 363 4.50 -3.32 35.26
N ARG A 364 4.83 -2.28 36.01
CA ARG A 364 3.86 -1.53 36.80
C ARG A 364 2.93 -0.74 35.87
N PRO A 365 1.71 -0.35 36.33
CA PRO A 365 0.75 0.43 35.53
C PRO A 365 1.17 1.89 35.28
N SER A 366 2.34 2.12 34.68
CA SER A 366 2.92 3.44 34.41
C SER A 366 2.69 3.93 32.99
N VAL A 367 2.36 3.03 32.06
CA VAL A 367 2.09 3.32 30.64
C VAL A 367 0.82 2.56 30.23
N THR A 368 -0.06 3.18 29.45
CA THR A 368 -1.25 2.50 28.91
C THR A 368 -0.85 1.39 27.94
N ALA A 369 -1.61 0.29 27.95
CA ALA A 369 -1.45 -0.83 27.04
C ALA A 369 -2.66 -1.01 26.10
N ASP A 370 -3.54 -0.03 25.99
CA ASP A 370 -4.77 -0.14 25.19
C ASP A 370 -4.45 -0.27 23.70
N GLU A 371 -3.50 0.52 23.19
CA GLU A 371 -3.04 0.42 21.81
C GLU A 371 -2.39 -0.93 21.52
N LEU A 372 -1.56 -1.44 22.46
CA LEU A 372 -0.97 -2.78 22.34
C LEU A 372 -2.04 -3.87 22.23
N ARG A 373 -3.08 -3.80 23.06
CA ARG A 373 -4.19 -4.76 23.02
C ARG A 373 -4.97 -4.66 21.71
N SER A 374 -5.16 -3.44 21.19
CA SER A 374 -5.79 -3.19 19.89
C SER A 374 -4.98 -3.81 18.74
N LEU A 375 -3.67 -3.54 18.69
CA LEU A 375 -2.76 -4.07 17.66
C LEU A 375 -2.57 -5.58 17.75
N GLN A 376 -2.60 -6.14 18.97
CA GLN A 376 -2.52 -7.58 19.19
C GLN A 376 -3.66 -8.34 18.50
N SER A 377 -4.85 -7.75 18.36
CA SER A 377 -5.95 -8.41 17.65
C SER A 377 -5.63 -8.69 16.18
N TYR A 378 -4.86 -7.84 15.50
CA TYR A 378 -4.36 -8.13 14.14
C TYR A 378 -3.24 -9.18 14.15
N ALA A 379 -2.34 -9.14 15.14
CA ALA A 379 -1.31 -10.17 15.30
C ALA A 379 -1.91 -11.55 15.56
N PHE A 380 -2.99 -11.64 16.34
CA PHE A 380 -3.76 -12.86 16.52
C PHE A 380 -4.28 -13.38 15.19
N LEU A 381 -4.87 -12.50 14.37
CA LEU A 381 -5.38 -12.87 13.04
C LEU A 381 -4.27 -13.40 12.11
N VAL A 382 -3.07 -12.80 12.12
CA VAL A 382 -1.89 -13.32 11.42
C VAL A 382 -1.59 -14.77 11.84
N GLY A 383 -1.64 -15.05 13.14
CA GLY A 383 -1.44 -16.40 13.68
C GLY A 383 -2.48 -17.42 13.18
N GLN A 384 -3.75 -17.04 13.18
CA GLN A 384 -4.86 -17.89 12.73
C GLN A 384 -4.79 -18.17 11.23
N LEU A 385 -4.59 -17.14 10.42
CA LEU A 385 -4.40 -17.26 8.97
C LEU A 385 -3.21 -18.17 8.65
N ARG A 386 -2.06 -17.96 9.33
CA ARG A 386 -0.90 -18.83 9.15
C ARG A 386 -1.19 -20.30 9.52
N HIS A 387 -1.93 -20.53 10.60
CA HIS A 387 -2.31 -21.88 11.04
C HIS A 387 -3.22 -22.58 10.01
N MET A 388 -4.18 -21.85 9.44
CA MET A 388 -5.06 -22.39 8.40
C MET A 388 -4.29 -22.72 7.12
N ILE A 389 -3.44 -21.81 6.63
CA ILE A 389 -2.59 -22.02 5.44
C ILE A 389 -1.70 -23.25 5.61
N HIS A 390 -1.23 -23.52 6.83
CA HIS A 390 -0.46 -24.74 7.13
C HIS A 390 -1.27 -26.03 6.94
N SER A 391 -2.60 -25.95 7.02
CA SER A 391 -3.51 -27.09 6.88
C SER A 391 -4.08 -27.20 5.47
N LEU A 392 -4.58 -26.11 4.91
CA LEU A 392 -5.15 -26.02 3.56
C LEU A 392 -4.86 -24.63 2.96
N PRO A 393 -4.54 -24.53 1.66
CA PRO A 393 -4.47 -23.24 0.97
C PRO A 393 -5.80 -22.49 1.09
N LEU A 394 -5.74 -21.17 1.25
CA LEU A 394 -6.92 -20.32 1.21
C LEU A 394 -7.39 -20.16 -0.23
N ASP A 395 -8.69 -20.35 -0.45
CA ASP A 395 -9.29 -20.16 -1.77
C ASP A 395 -9.18 -18.68 -2.17
N THR A 396 -8.47 -18.43 -3.28
CA THR A 396 -8.13 -17.08 -3.76
C THR A 396 -8.59 -16.94 -5.20
N GLN A 397 -9.53 -16.01 -5.46
CA GLN A 397 -10.16 -15.87 -6.78
C GLN A 397 -10.52 -14.42 -7.10
N HIS A 398 -10.78 -14.14 -8.38
CA HIS A 398 -11.35 -12.87 -8.78
C HIS A 398 -12.83 -12.79 -8.42
N GLN A 399 -13.19 -11.81 -7.58
CA GLN A 399 -14.55 -11.55 -7.11
C GLN A 399 -15.03 -10.18 -7.56
N LEU A 400 -16.34 -10.07 -7.83
CA LEU A 400 -16.95 -8.76 -8.05
C LEU A 400 -16.81 -7.93 -6.78
N SER A 401 -16.16 -6.78 -6.91
CA SER A 401 -15.92 -5.84 -5.82
C SER A 401 -16.67 -4.52 -6.00
N ARG A 402 -17.48 -4.45 -7.07
CA ARG A 402 -18.57 -3.51 -7.29
C ARG A 402 -19.77 -4.30 -7.81
N GLY A 403 -20.89 -4.24 -7.10
CA GLY A 403 -22.05 -5.09 -7.37
C GLY A 403 -22.80 -4.78 -8.67
N TYR A 404 -22.42 -3.70 -9.35
CA TYR A 404 -22.91 -3.34 -10.68
C TYR A 404 -21.92 -3.70 -11.81
N GLY A 405 -20.81 -4.38 -11.49
CA GLY A 405 -20.01 -5.11 -12.46
C GLY A 405 -18.81 -4.37 -13.07
N SER A 406 -18.52 -3.14 -12.66
CA SER A 406 -17.42 -2.37 -13.27
C SER A 406 -16.02 -2.89 -12.95
N PHE A 407 -15.84 -3.62 -11.84
CA PHE A 407 -14.52 -4.11 -11.42
C PHE A 407 -14.55 -5.45 -10.67
N ARG A 408 -13.43 -6.19 -10.76
CA ARG A 408 -13.18 -7.43 -10.01
C ARG A 408 -11.85 -7.34 -9.28
N SER A 409 -11.88 -7.54 -7.96
CA SER A 409 -10.67 -7.68 -7.12
C SER A 409 -10.25 -9.14 -7.01
N VAL A 410 -8.97 -9.42 -6.77
CA VAL A 410 -8.55 -10.72 -6.24
C VAL A 410 -8.85 -10.74 -4.74
N ALA A 411 -9.56 -11.77 -4.29
CA ALA A 411 -10.05 -11.85 -2.93
C ALA A 411 -9.82 -13.25 -2.35
N LEU A 412 -9.64 -13.29 -1.03
CA LEU A 412 -9.60 -14.50 -0.23
C LEU A 412 -11.03 -14.87 0.17
N THR A 413 -11.44 -16.11 -0.03
CA THR A 413 -12.65 -16.63 0.60
C THR A 413 -12.40 -16.80 2.10
N VAL A 414 -13.11 -16.01 2.91
CA VAL A 414 -12.98 -16.02 4.38
C VAL A 414 -14.20 -16.62 5.08
N GLU A 415 -15.14 -17.12 4.30
CA GLU A 415 -16.28 -17.88 4.79
C GLU A 415 -15.81 -19.08 5.63
N GLY A 416 -16.41 -19.27 6.81
CA GLY A 416 -16.03 -20.35 7.72
C GLY A 416 -14.76 -20.12 8.55
N ILE A 417 -14.05 -19.00 8.37
CA ILE A 417 -12.94 -18.61 9.25
C ILE A 417 -13.50 -17.91 10.51
N PRO A 418 -13.36 -18.48 11.72
CA PRO A 418 -13.98 -17.94 12.94
C PRO A 418 -13.66 -16.47 13.22
N GLU A 419 -12.45 -16.03 12.91
CA GLU A 419 -12.00 -14.66 13.15
C GLU A 419 -12.60 -13.64 12.17
N PHE A 420 -13.08 -14.11 11.02
CA PHE A 420 -13.89 -13.31 10.09
C PHE A 420 -15.39 -13.52 10.31
N ASN A 421 -15.77 -14.30 11.33
CA ASN A 421 -17.13 -14.58 11.76
C ASN A 421 -17.43 -13.92 13.12
N GLU A 422 -18.70 -13.75 13.44
CA GLU A 422 -19.14 -13.07 14.65
C GLU A 422 -18.72 -13.77 15.96
N LEU A 423 -18.56 -15.10 15.91
CA LEU A 423 -18.14 -15.95 17.03
C LEU A 423 -16.64 -16.28 16.86
N GLY A 424 -15.78 -15.45 17.45
CA GLY A 424 -14.32 -15.66 17.44
C GLY A 424 -13.52 -14.41 17.07
N ASN A 425 -14.14 -13.40 16.46
CA ASN A 425 -13.45 -12.19 16.02
C ASN A 425 -12.90 -11.36 17.20
N PRO A 426 -11.57 -11.10 17.23
CA PRO A 426 -10.92 -10.27 18.25
C PRO A 426 -11.04 -8.75 18.02
N LEU A 427 -11.57 -8.33 16.89
CA LEU A 427 -11.56 -6.94 16.38
C LEU A 427 -12.85 -6.20 16.74
N ASN A 428 -12.81 -4.87 16.76
CA ASN A 428 -14.00 -4.03 16.72
C ASN A 428 -14.45 -3.76 15.25
N GLN A 429 -15.58 -3.07 15.04
CA GLN A 429 -16.11 -2.86 13.69
C GLN A 429 -15.16 -2.06 12.79
N GLU A 430 -14.53 -1.01 13.32
CA GLU A 430 -13.58 -0.20 12.55
C GLU A 430 -12.38 -1.02 12.10
N GLN A 431 -11.83 -1.82 13.02
CA GLN A 431 -10.72 -2.73 12.73
C GLN A 431 -11.11 -3.81 11.71
N PHE A 432 -12.33 -4.34 11.80
CA PHE A 432 -12.85 -5.30 10.84
C PHE A 432 -13.04 -4.67 9.46
N ASP A 433 -13.57 -3.45 9.39
CA ASP A 433 -13.77 -2.71 8.14
C ASP A 433 -12.42 -2.49 7.42
N ARG A 434 -11.33 -2.23 8.15
CA ARG A 434 -9.95 -2.09 7.62
C ARG A 434 -9.38 -3.37 6.97
N LEU A 435 -9.98 -4.54 7.18
CA LEU A 435 -9.59 -5.77 6.51
C LEU A 435 -10.16 -5.88 5.08
N GLY A 436 -11.04 -4.95 4.67
CA GLY A 436 -11.61 -4.93 3.33
C GLY A 436 -12.51 -6.14 3.05
N VAL A 437 -13.35 -6.50 4.01
CA VAL A 437 -14.27 -7.66 3.93
C VAL A 437 -15.62 -7.22 3.35
N TRP A 438 -16.20 -8.03 2.46
CA TRP A 438 -17.56 -7.85 1.95
C TRP A 438 -18.25 -9.17 1.62
N LEU A 439 -19.56 -9.12 1.42
CA LEU A 439 -20.34 -10.22 0.85
C LEU A 439 -20.30 -10.12 -0.68
N ALA A 440 -19.54 -11.01 -1.31
CA ALA A 440 -19.46 -11.16 -2.75
C ALA A 440 -20.59 -12.03 -3.29
N ASP A 441 -21.14 -11.65 -4.43
CA ASP A 441 -22.06 -12.50 -5.18
C ASP A 441 -21.27 -13.69 -5.76
N SER A 442 -21.77 -14.91 -5.56
CA SER A 442 -21.14 -16.10 -6.11
C SER A 442 -21.14 -16.05 -7.64
N SER A 443 -20.04 -16.48 -8.26
CA SER A 443 -19.96 -16.65 -9.71
C SER A 443 -20.88 -17.76 -10.25
N ASN A 444 -21.41 -18.61 -9.38
CA ASN A 444 -22.32 -19.71 -9.73
C ASN A 444 -23.78 -19.31 -9.50
N VAL A 445 -24.59 -19.41 -10.56
CA VAL A 445 -26.03 -19.12 -10.53
C VAL A 445 -26.72 -20.02 -9.50
N GLY A 446 -27.42 -19.43 -8.52
CA GLY A 446 -28.16 -20.13 -7.48
C GLY A 446 -27.40 -20.39 -6.18
N CYS A 447 -26.11 -20.03 -6.10
CA CYS A 447 -25.34 -20.03 -4.86
C CYS A 447 -25.56 -18.72 -4.08
N GLY A 448 -25.57 -18.80 -2.74
CA GLY A 448 -25.66 -17.63 -1.86
C GLY A 448 -24.43 -16.72 -1.92
N LYS A 449 -24.52 -15.56 -1.28
CA LYS A 449 -23.37 -14.66 -1.11
C LYS A 449 -22.30 -15.33 -0.27
N THR A 450 -21.03 -15.09 -0.59
CA THR A 450 -19.88 -15.63 0.13
C THR A 450 -19.08 -14.48 0.73
N ARG A 451 -18.62 -14.62 1.98
CA ARG A 451 -17.75 -13.61 2.58
C ARG A 451 -16.33 -13.72 2.04
N VAL A 452 -15.81 -12.59 1.56
CA VAL A 452 -14.47 -12.50 0.98
C VAL A 452 -13.73 -11.27 1.51
N ALA A 453 -12.40 -11.29 1.47
CA ALA A 453 -11.53 -10.18 1.85
C ALA A 453 -10.60 -9.79 0.70
N ASP A 454 -10.45 -8.50 0.43
CA ASP A 454 -9.61 -7.99 -0.67
C ASP A 454 -8.16 -8.28 -0.33
N ILE A 455 -7.47 -9.06 -1.18
CA ILE A 455 -6.17 -9.62 -0.80
C ILE A 455 -5.11 -8.53 -0.63
N ALA A 456 -5.18 -7.45 -1.41
CA ALA A 456 -4.28 -6.30 -1.26
C ALA A 456 -4.51 -5.64 0.10
N THR A 457 -5.78 -5.33 0.41
CA THR A 457 -6.20 -4.65 1.62
C THR A 457 -5.81 -5.42 2.89
N VAL A 458 -6.21 -6.69 2.98
CA VAL A 458 -5.88 -7.53 4.14
C VAL A 458 -4.36 -7.69 4.31
N SER A 459 -3.61 -7.86 3.21
CA SER A 459 -2.15 -8.00 3.25
C SER A 459 -1.47 -6.76 3.79
N THR A 460 -1.81 -5.59 3.26
CA THR A 460 -1.19 -4.33 3.65
C THR A 460 -1.59 -3.92 5.06
N THR A 461 -2.86 -4.13 5.45
CA THR A 461 -3.33 -3.87 6.81
C THR A 461 -2.61 -4.75 7.82
N LEU A 462 -2.56 -6.07 7.60
CA LEU A 462 -1.88 -6.98 8.54
C LEU A 462 -0.38 -6.71 8.64
N PHE A 463 0.28 -6.40 7.52
CA PHE A 463 1.69 -6.04 7.50
C PHE A 463 1.96 -4.74 8.28
N GLY A 464 1.20 -3.67 7.99
CA GLY A 464 1.33 -2.38 8.65
C GLY A 464 1.04 -2.46 10.15
N MET A 465 -0.04 -3.14 10.54
CA MET A 465 -0.41 -3.32 11.95
C MET A 465 0.60 -4.18 12.71
N ALA A 466 1.21 -5.19 12.08
CA ALA A 466 2.26 -5.99 12.71
C ALA A 466 3.55 -5.18 12.94
N ILE A 467 3.94 -4.31 12.00
CA ILE A 467 5.08 -3.39 12.17
C ILE A 467 4.80 -2.42 13.33
N ARG A 468 3.62 -1.77 13.31
CA ARG A 468 3.20 -0.86 14.38
C ARG A 468 3.15 -1.58 15.73
N TYR A 469 2.69 -2.83 15.77
CA TYR A 469 2.69 -3.63 17.00
C TYR A 469 4.08 -3.90 17.55
N ILE A 470 5.04 -4.25 16.68
CA ILE A 470 6.43 -4.47 17.10
C ILE A 470 7.02 -3.19 17.67
N ASP A 471 6.82 -2.05 17.00
CA ASP A 471 7.39 -0.79 17.46
C ASP A 471 6.73 -0.28 18.74
N GLU A 472 5.40 -0.30 18.81
CA GLU A 472 4.65 0.14 19.99
C GLU A 472 4.96 -0.75 21.21
N LEU A 473 5.14 -2.05 21.01
CA LEU A 473 5.61 -2.94 22.07
C LEU A 473 7.04 -2.59 22.49
N SER A 474 7.92 -2.27 21.55
CA SER A 474 9.28 -1.82 21.86
C SER A 474 9.27 -0.53 22.67
N ARG A 475 8.44 0.44 22.30
CA ARG A 475 8.23 1.68 23.06
C ARG A 475 7.78 1.38 24.48
N PHE A 476 6.78 0.50 24.64
CA PHE A 476 6.29 0.07 25.95
C PHE A 476 7.41 -0.57 26.79
N LEU A 477 8.24 -1.44 26.21
CA LEU A 477 9.37 -2.08 26.89
C LEU A 477 10.43 -1.06 27.36
N LEU A 478 10.67 0.00 26.58
CA LEU A 478 11.67 1.02 26.88
C LEU A 478 11.20 2.03 27.93
N VAL A 479 9.91 2.40 27.93
CA VAL A 479 9.37 3.47 28.79
C VAL A 479 8.69 2.93 30.06
N GLY A 480 8.20 1.69 30.03
CA GLY A 480 7.50 1.05 31.15
C GLY A 480 8.36 0.91 32.41
N GLU A 481 7.75 1.08 33.58
CA GLU A 481 8.40 0.79 34.85
C GLU A 481 8.41 -0.72 35.10
N VAL A 482 9.59 -1.35 35.03
CA VAL A 482 9.75 -2.79 35.28
C VAL A 482 9.37 -3.16 36.72
N ASP A 483 8.59 -4.22 36.88
CA ASP A 483 8.26 -4.81 38.18
C ASP A 483 9.24 -5.94 38.53
N THR A 484 10.22 -5.63 39.37
CA THR A 484 11.25 -6.59 39.80
C THR A 484 10.73 -7.69 40.73
N SER A 485 9.47 -7.60 41.20
CA SER A 485 8.81 -8.71 41.88
C SER A 485 8.33 -9.79 40.91
N VAL A 486 8.16 -9.45 39.64
CA VAL A 486 7.74 -10.35 38.55
C VAL A 486 8.95 -10.82 37.75
N TRP A 487 9.86 -9.90 37.40
CA TRP A 487 11.09 -10.20 36.66
C TRP A 487 12.30 -10.00 37.57
N ALA A 488 12.90 -11.12 38.00
CA ALA A 488 14.00 -11.09 38.97
C ALA A 488 15.31 -10.53 38.37
N ASN A 489 15.61 -10.84 37.11
CA ASN A 489 16.86 -10.49 36.45
C ASN A 489 16.65 -9.78 35.09
N PRO A 490 15.88 -8.67 35.04
CA PRO A 490 15.56 -8.00 33.78
C PRO A 490 16.79 -7.34 33.19
N HIS A 491 16.88 -7.34 31.87
CA HIS A 491 17.92 -6.67 31.12
C HIS A 491 17.85 -5.15 31.34
N PRO A 492 18.98 -4.43 31.50
CA PRO A 492 18.99 -2.98 31.74
C PRO A 492 18.33 -2.12 30.65
N VAL A 493 18.05 -2.69 29.47
CA VAL A 493 17.33 -2.00 28.39
C VAL A 493 15.83 -1.82 28.71
N LEU A 494 15.26 -2.67 29.56
CA LEU A 494 13.86 -2.58 29.95
C LEU A 494 13.66 -1.38 30.90
N GLY A 495 12.75 -0.49 30.55
CA GLY A 495 12.47 0.73 31.31
C GLY A 495 13.59 1.78 31.31
N CYS A 496 14.58 1.67 30.42
CA CYS A 496 15.74 2.56 30.40
C CYS A 496 15.40 4.02 30.03
N LEU A 497 14.24 4.26 29.43
CA LEU A 497 13.74 5.58 29.03
C LEU A 497 12.55 6.03 29.88
N ARG A 498 12.37 5.45 31.06
CA ARG A 498 11.30 5.83 31.99
C ARG A 498 11.35 7.34 32.29
N GLY A 499 10.24 8.02 32.04
CA GLY A 499 10.12 9.48 32.24
C GLY A 499 10.82 10.32 31.16
N GLY A 500 11.26 9.70 30.07
CA GLY A 500 11.73 10.39 28.87
C GLY A 500 10.59 11.03 28.06
N PRO A 501 10.91 11.82 27.03
CA PRO A 501 9.91 12.48 26.17
C PRO A 501 9.07 11.45 25.40
N ASP A 502 7.81 11.79 25.11
CA ASP A 502 6.90 10.92 24.32
C ASP A 502 7.44 10.62 22.91
N ASN A 503 8.18 11.57 22.32
CA ASN A 503 8.94 11.40 21.10
C ASN A 503 10.41 11.16 21.45
N LEU A 504 10.79 9.89 21.53
CA LEU A 504 12.15 9.50 21.94
C LEU A 504 13.22 9.78 20.87
N PHE A 505 12.82 9.87 19.59
CA PHE A 505 13.75 9.96 18.47
C PHE A 505 13.35 11.04 17.46
N GLU A 506 14.28 11.92 17.14
CA GLU A 506 14.16 12.83 16.00
C GLU A 506 14.38 12.02 14.72
N GLU A 507 13.46 12.15 13.77
CA GLU A 507 13.54 11.44 12.50
C GLU A 507 14.71 11.97 11.66
N LEU A 508 15.65 11.08 11.33
CA LEU A 508 16.74 11.46 10.42
C LEU A 508 16.20 11.64 8.99
N PRO A 509 16.73 12.58 8.19
CA PRO A 509 16.22 12.84 6.83
C PRO A 509 16.17 11.60 5.93
N ASP A 510 17.15 10.70 6.04
CA ASP A 510 17.19 9.46 5.26
C ASP A 510 16.09 8.48 5.68
N GLU A 511 15.77 8.41 6.98
CA GLU A 511 14.70 7.56 7.53
C GLU A 511 13.32 8.04 7.06
N ALA A 512 13.11 9.36 7.03
CA ALA A 512 11.90 9.97 6.47
C ALA A 512 11.70 9.60 5.01
N MET A 513 12.77 9.68 4.22
CA MET A 513 12.73 9.30 2.82
C MET A 513 12.40 7.81 2.64
N TYR A 514 13.03 6.91 3.40
CA TYR A 514 12.71 5.49 3.35
C TYR A 514 11.25 5.22 3.73
N ARG A 515 10.74 5.84 4.80
CA ARG A 515 9.33 5.70 5.21
C ARG A 515 8.38 6.16 4.12
N LYS A 516 8.61 7.33 3.53
CA LYS A 516 7.79 7.87 2.44
C LYS A 516 7.79 6.96 1.20
N MET A 517 8.96 6.50 0.76
CA MET A 517 9.06 5.64 -0.43
C MET A 517 8.46 4.24 -0.25
N LEU A 518 8.37 3.76 0.99
CA LEU A 518 7.75 2.47 1.27
C LEU A 518 6.26 2.62 1.55
N GLY A 519 5.88 3.71 2.22
CA GLY A 519 4.50 4.06 2.53
C GLY A 519 3.84 3.14 3.56
N TRP A 520 4.57 2.23 4.20
CA TRP A 520 3.98 1.23 5.10
C TRP A 520 3.60 1.79 6.47
N ALA A 521 4.11 2.96 6.85
CA ALA A 521 3.81 3.61 8.12
C ALA A 521 2.59 4.54 8.05
N GLU A 522 2.01 4.74 6.86
CA GLU A 522 0.94 5.71 6.58
C GLU A 522 -0.44 5.05 6.36
N PHE A 523 -0.67 3.82 6.84
CA PHE A 523 -1.94 3.10 6.63
C PHE A 523 -3.12 3.57 7.51
N ASP A 524 -3.13 4.85 7.91
CA ASP A 524 -4.20 5.42 8.73
C ASP A 524 -5.23 6.20 7.91
#